data_AF-A0A9P9WD59-F1
#
_entry.id   AF-A0A9P9WD59-F1
#
_cell.length_a   1.000
_cell.length_b   1.000
_cell.length_c   1.000
_cell.angle_alpha   90.00
_cell.angle_beta   90.00
_cell.angle_gamma   90.00
#
_symmetry.space_group_name_H-M   'P 1'
#
loop_
_entity.id
_entity.type
_entity.pdbx_description
1 polymer ?
#
loop_
_entity_poly.entity_id
_entity_poly.type
_entity_poly.pdbx_seq_one_letter_code
_entity_poly.pdbx_strand_id
1 'polypeptide(L)'
;MVNASYLFTLLAATAAVASPIAEPIEADSLEARAGQIYTCKKGDKNDGALIGKVPQDKAIGYFREAKTKSGKSGYPKKFDNKGKVMSFASGCTGKEVWELPVLNNGVRYDYDKGKDGNNPGPMRVYYAADLTFCAIGSKSKDDNSGPPHNCKV
;
A
#
# COMPACT_ATOMS: atom_id res chain seq x y z
N MET A 1 61.17 -41.27 -50.11
CA MET A 1 61.09 -41.18 -48.63
C MET A 1 61.78 -39.87 -48.27
N VAL A 2 61.17 -38.85 -47.65
CA VAL A 2 60.28 -38.85 -46.49
C VAL A 2 59.28 -37.69 -46.61
N ASN A 3 58.04 -37.97 -46.22
CA ASN A 3 56.91 -37.06 -46.16
C ASN A 3 56.98 -36.27 -44.83
N ALA A 4 57.03 -34.93 -44.87
CA ALA A 4 57.05 -34.11 -43.66
C ALA A 4 55.69 -33.42 -43.48
N SER A 5 54.87 -34.07 -42.67
CA SER A 5 53.57 -33.63 -42.20
C SER A 5 53.65 -32.51 -41.16
N TYR A 6 52.79 -31.50 -41.34
CA TYR A 6 51.99 -30.76 -40.36
C TYR A 6 52.62 -30.16 -39.08
N LEU A 7 52.34 -28.86 -38.84
CA LEU A 7 51.60 -28.40 -37.65
C LEU A 7 51.19 -26.92 -37.81
N PHE A 8 49.91 -26.68 -38.06
CA PHE A 8 49.26 -25.37 -37.97
C PHE A 8 48.82 -25.14 -36.51
N THR A 9 49.44 -24.19 -35.83
CA THR A 9 49.08 -23.80 -34.46
C THR A 9 47.96 -22.74 -34.52
N LEU A 10 46.73 -23.14 -34.21
CA LEU A 10 45.60 -22.22 -34.02
C LEU A 10 45.67 -21.61 -32.61
N LEU A 11 45.93 -20.31 -32.51
CA LEU A 11 45.75 -19.54 -31.27
C LEU A 11 44.26 -19.21 -31.11
N ALA A 12 43.59 -19.84 -30.15
CA ALA A 12 42.25 -19.44 -29.73
C ALA A 12 42.36 -18.27 -28.74
N ALA A 13 41.97 -17.06 -29.17
CA ALA A 13 41.82 -15.91 -28.29
C ALA A 13 40.54 -16.06 -27.46
N THR A 14 40.67 -16.33 -26.16
CA THR A 14 39.56 -16.28 -25.21
C THR A 14 39.21 -14.82 -24.93
N ALA A 15 38.12 -14.33 -25.51
CA ALA A 15 37.53 -13.06 -25.13
C ALA A 15 36.89 -13.20 -23.73
N ALA A 16 37.50 -12.59 -22.72
CA ALA A 16 36.88 -12.41 -21.42
C ALA A 16 35.77 -11.34 -21.55
N VAL A 17 34.52 -11.80 -21.58
CA VAL A 17 33.36 -10.91 -21.42
C VAL A 17 33.32 -10.45 -19.96
N ALA A 18 33.80 -9.23 -19.71
CA ALA A 18 33.53 -8.54 -18.45
C ALA A 18 32.03 -8.21 -18.41
N SER A 19 31.26 -9.06 -17.72
CA SER A 19 29.88 -8.72 -17.38
C SER A 19 29.86 -7.51 -16.46
N PRO A 20 29.01 -6.49 -16.71
CA PRO A 20 28.85 -5.39 -15.78
C PRO A 20 28.34 -5.96 -14.45
N ILE A 21 29.09 -5.71 -13.38
CA ILE A 21 28.63 -5.97 -12.03
C ILE A 21 27.49 -4.97 -11.81
N ALA A 22 26.26 -5.46 -11.74
CA ALA A 22 25.14 -4.66 -11.30
C ALA A 22 25.45 -4.21 -9.87
N GLU A 23 25.61 -2.91 -9.68
CA GLU A 23 25.66 -2.31 -8.34
C GLU A 23 24.39 -2.75 -7.59
N PRO A 24 24.48 -3.16 -6.31
CA PRO A 24 23.30 -3.44 -5.53
C PRO A 24 22.55 -2.13 -5.37
N ILE A 25 21.43 -2.01 -6.09
CA ILE A 25 20.43 -0.99 -5.84
C ILE A 25 19.97 -1.23 -4.40
N GLU A 26 20.28 -0.31 -3.49
CA GLU A 26 19.78 -0.35 -2.10
C GLU A 26 18.25 -0.51 -2.12
N ALA A 27 17.80 -1.73 -1.86
CA ALA A 27 16.39 -2.11 -1.76
C ALA A 27 15.75 -1.67 -0.43
N ASP A 28 16.42 -0.80 0.33
CA ASP A 28 16.14 -0.58 1.76
C ASP A 28 14.90 0.28 2.05
N SER A 29 14.11 0.66 1.03
CA SER A 29 12.89 1.46 1.23
C SER A 29 11.59 0.82 0.72
N LEU A 30 11.67 -0.24 -0.09
CA LEU A 30 10.49 -0.90 -0.65
C LEU A 30 10.08 -2.15 0.15
N GLU A 31 11.03 -2.91 0.67
CA GLU A 31 10.75 -4.15 1.42
C GLU A 31 10.17 -3.90 2.82
N ALA A 32 10.53 -2.78 3.47
CA ALA A 32 9.99 -2.40 4.79
C ALA A 32 8.48 -2.04 4.77
N ARG A 33 7.88 -1.82 3.59
CA ARG A 33 6.45 -1.51 3.43
C ARG A 33 5.60 -2.72 3.01
N ALA A 34 6.22 -3.82 2.61
CA ALA A 34 5.52 -5.01 2.09
C ALA A 34 4.94 -5.93 3.20
N GLY A 35 5.02 -5.56 4.48
CA GLY A 35 4.68 -6.47 5.58
C GLY A 35 3.86 -5.91 6.75
N GLN A 36 3.55 -4.61 6.78
CA GLN A 36 2.83 -4.04 7.93
C GLN A 36 1.33 -4.36 7.87
N ILE A 37 0.83 -4.99 8.93
CA ILE A 37 -0.59 -5.33 9.09
C ILE A 37 -1.18 -4.43 10.17
N TYR A 38 -2.11 -3.57 9.79
CA TYR A 38 -2.84 -2.74 10.73
C TYR A 38 -3.99 -3.54 11.34
N THR A 39 -3.94 -3.73 12.65
CA THR A 39 -5.01 -4.30 13.47
C THR A 39 -5.96 -3.20 13.95
N CYS A 40 -7.21 -3.29 13.51
CA CYS A 40 -8.30 -2.40 13.87
C CYS A 40 -9.24 -3.08 14.87
N LYS A 41 -9.50 -2.42 15.97
CA LYS A 41 -10.36 -2.81 17.09
C LYS A 41 -11.29 -1.64 17.44
N LYS A 42 -12.40 -1.96 18.10
CA LYS A 42 -13.37 -0.98 18.59
C LYS A 42 -12.77 -0.07 19.67
N GLY A 43 -13.40 1.09 19.83
CA GLY A 43 -13.04 2.10 20.82
C GLY A 43 -11.89 3.02 20.39
N ASP A 44 -11.91 4.26 20.86
CA ASP A 44 -11.00 5.33 20.41
C ASP A 44 -9.51 5.02 20.66
N LYS A 45 -9.22 4.09 21.59
CA LYS A 45 -7.86 3.64 21.93
C LYS A 45 -7.42 2.37 21.21
N ASN A 46 -8.26 1.83 20.32
CA ASN A 46 -7.99 0.60 19.58
C ASN A 46 -7.69 -0.61 20.51
N ASP A 47 -8.49 -0.78 21.56
CA ASP A 47 -8.31 -1.78 22.63
C ASP A 47 -9.52 -2.71 22.84
N GLY A 48 -10.64 -2.45 22.15
CA GLY A 48 -11.86 -3.26 22.21
C GLY A 48 -11.85 -4.51 21.30
N ALA A 49 -13.05 -4.92 20.88
CA ALA A 49 -13.23 -6.09 20.01
C ALA A 49 -12.57 -5.91 18.64
N LEU A 50 -12.00 -6.99 18.09
CA LEU A 50 -11.38 -7.00 16.77
C LEU A 50 -12.43 -6.70 15.69
N ILE A 51 -12.14 -5.69 14.87
CA ILE A 51 -12.90 -5.34 13.67
C ILE A 51 -12.28 -6.04 12.46
N GLY A 52 -10.95 -5.96 12.34
CA GLY A 52 -10.23 -6.60 11.26
C GLY A 52 -8.76 -6.27 11.21
N LYS A 53 -8.09 -6.90 10.25
CA LYS A 53 -6.67 -6.68 9.94
C LYS A 53 -6.54 -6.21 8.50
N VAL A 54 -5.73 -5.19 8.26
CA VAL A 54 -5.54 -4.60 6.93
C VAL A 54 -4.05 -4.58 6.58
N PRO A 55 -3.61 -5.39 5.62
CA PRO A 55 -2.27 -5.28 5.03
C PRO A 55 -2.10 -3.91 4.36
N GLN A 56 -1.03 -3.18 4.70
CA GLN A 56 -0.77 -1.83 4.22
C GLN A 56 -0.58 -1.78 2.70
N ASP A 57 0.12 -2.76 2.14
CA ASP A 57 0.39 -2.92 0.71
C ASP A 57 -0.90 -3.02 -0.12
N LYS A 58 -1.86 -3.84 0.33
CA LYS A 58 -3.18 -3.96 -0.32
C LYS A 58 -3.94 -2.63 -0.30
N ALA A 59 -3.97 -1.98 0.86
CA ALA A 59 -4.62 -0.68 1.00
C ALA A 59 -3.99 0.38 0.08
N ILE A 60 -2.66 0.36 -0.08
CA ILE A 60 -1.93 1.20 -1.03
C ILE A 60 -2.32 0.91 -2.46
N GLY A 61 -2.40 -0.37 -2.85
CA GLY A 61 -2.87 -0.77 -4.18
C GLY A 61 -4.25 -0.18 -4.50
N TYR A 62 -5.19 -0.29 -3.56
CA TYR A 62 -6.57 0.14 -3.78
C TYR A 62 -6.72 1.66 -3.92
N PHE A 63 -6.07 2.47 -3.09
CA PHE A 63 -6.21 3.93 -3.26
C PHE A 63 -5.45 4.45 -4.48
N ARG A 64 -4.37 3.77 -4.91
CA ARG A 64 -3.67 4.14 -6.16
C ARG A 64 -4.52 3.84 -7.39
N GLU A 65 -5.28 2.75 -7.35
CA GLU A 65 -6.28 2.40 -8.36
C GLU A 65 -7.43 3.43 -8.37
N ALA A 66 -8.00 3.72 -7.20
CA ALA A 66 -9.15 4.62 -7.06
C ALA A 66 -8.81 6.12 -7.28
N LYS A 67 -7.54 6.50 -7.07
CA LYS A 67 -7.04 7.89 -7.12
C LYS A 67 -7.89 8.81 -6.21
N THR A 68 -8.21 10.01 -6.67
CA THR A 68 -9.05 11.00 -5.97
C THR A 68 -10.39 11.20 -6.67
N LYS A 69 -10.92 10.14 -7.31
CA LYS A 69 -12.19 10.19 -8.04
C LYS A 69 -13.22 9.27 -7.38
N SER A 70 -14.31 9.86 -6.89
CA SER A 70 -15.41 9.07 -6.32
C SER A 70 -16.10 8.20 -7.38
N GLY A 71 -16.32 6.93 -7.06
CA GLY A 71 -17.19 6.01 -7.78
C GLY A 71 -18.65 6.15 -7.38
N LYS A 72 -19.51 5.23 -7.83
CA LYS A 72 -20.96 5.27 -7.56
C LYS A 72 -21.32 5.10 -6.08
N SER A 73 -20.44 4.51 -5.28
CA SER A 73 -20.58 4.41 -3.83
C SER A 73 -20.45 5.77 -3.12
N GLY A 74 -19.85 6.77 -3.78
CA GLY A 74 -19.42 8.03 -3.18
C GLY A 74 -18.03 7.97 -2.52
N TYR A 75 -17.31 6.86 -2.66
CA TYR A 75 -15.90 6.71 -2.26
C TYR A 75 -14.98 6.57 -3.48
N PRO A 76 -13.67 6.87 -3.36
CA PRO A 76 -13.06 7.62 -2.26
C PRO A 76 -13.64 9.04 -2.15
N LYS A 77 -13.52 9.64 -0.97
CA LYS A 77 -13.98 11.02 -0.73
C LYS A 77 -12.99 11.78 0.14
N LYS A 78 -13.06 13.11 0.09
CA LYS A 78 -12.26 13.97 0.95
C LYS A 78 -12.55 13.69 2.42
N PHE A 79 -11.50 13.66 3.23
CA PHE A 79 -11.54 13.54 4.67
C PHE A 79 -10.94 14.79 5.30
N ASP A 80 -11.73 15.45 6.12
CA ASP A 80 -11.29 16.59 6.90
C ASP A 80 -10.92 16.14 8.31
N ASN A 81 -9.63 16.20 8.64
CA ASN A 81 -9.10 15.80 9.95
C ASN A 81 -9.28 16.91 10.99
N LYS A 82 -10.50 17.48 11.08
CA LYS A 82 -10.82 18.52 12.07
C LYS A 82 -10.56 18.01 13.47
N GLY A 83 -9.92 18.84 14.29
CA GLY A 83 -9.56 18.47 15.66
C GLY A 83 -8.44 17.43 15.76
N LYS A 84 -7.77 17.08 14.65
CA LYS A 84 -6.65 16.11 14.61
C LYS A 84 -7.02 14.75 15.22
N VAL A 85 -8.25 14.28 14.93
CA VAL A 85 -8.78 13.00 15.42
C VAL A 85 -7.95 11.80 14.94
N MET A 86 -7.33 11.92 13.77
CA MET A 86 -6.37 10.96 13.25
C MET A 86 -4.94 11.51 13.35
N SER A 87 -4.02 10.66 13.77
CA SER A 87 -2.58 10.89 13.62
C SER A 87 -2.13 10.37 12.24
N PHE A 88 -1.57 11.24 11.42
CA PHE A 88 -1.07 10.87 10.08
C PHE A 88 0.45 10.83 10.06
N ALA A 89 1.00 9.99 9.17
CA ALA A 89 2.41 10.05 8.81
C ALA A 89 2.80 11.47 8.37
N SER A 90 4.04 11.88 8.67
CA SER A 90 4.56 13.24 8.41
C SER A 90 4.39 13.69 6.96
N GLY A 91 4.49 12.76 6.01
CA GLY A 91 4.28 13.01 4.58
C GLY A 91 2.88 13.49 4.18
N CYS A 92 1.92 13.51 5.12
CA CYS A 92 0.55 13.95 4.89
C CYS A 92 0.18 15.26 5.60
N THR A 93 1.11 15.85 6.36
CA THR A 93 0.84 17.13 7.05
C THR A 93 0.58 18.24 6.04
N GLY A 94 -0.53 18.98 6.24
CA GLY A 94 -0.91 20.12 5.39
C GLY A 94 -1.47 19.74 4.01
N LYS A 95 -1.63 18.46 3.71
CA LYS A 95 -2.19 17.98 2.44
C LYS A 95 -3.69 17.73 2.55
N GLU A 96 -4.38 17.84 1.42
CA GLU A 96 -5.74 17.33 1.30
C GLU A 96 -5.72 15.80 1.42
N VAL A 97 -6.52 15.27 2.33
CA VAL A 97 -6.61 13.83 2.62
C VAL A 97 -7.91 13.27 2.09
N TRP A 98 -7.85 12.04 1.62
CA TRP A 98 -8.94 11.24 1.11
C TRP A 98 -9.10 9.98 1.96
N GLU A 99 -10.33 9.50 2.11
CA GLU A 99 -10.64 8.22 2.74
C GLU A 99 -11.25 7.24 1.73
N LEU A 100 -10.78 5.99 1.77
CA LEU A 100 -11.31 4.86 1.01
C LEU A 100 -11.61 3.70 1.98
N PRO A 101 -12.79 3.06 1.89
CA PRO A 101 -13.09 1.88 2.69
C PRO A 101 -12.17 0.72 2.35
N VAL A 102 -11.76 -0.01 3.38
CA VAL A 102 -11.01 -1.27 3.29
C VAL A 102 -11.68 -2.27 4.20
N LEU A 103 -11.84 -3.51 3.74
CA LEU A 103 -12.52 -4.55 4.48
C LEU A 103 -11.50 -5.49 5.16
N ASN A 104 -11.99 -6.36 6.04
CA ASN A 104 -11.13 -7.28 6.78
C ASN A 104 -10.24 -8.12 5.85
N ASN A 105 -9.03 -8.42 6.29
CA ASN A 105 -7.94 -9.06 5.53
C ASN A 105 -7.50 -8.28 4.26
N GLY A 106 -7.79 -6.98 4.25
CA GLY A 106 -7.54 -6.11 3.10
C GLY A 106 -8.39 -6.49 1.89
N VAL A 107 -9.65 -6.88 2.09
CA VAL A 107 -10.57 -7.07 0.97
C VAL A 107 -10.92 -5.68 0.38
N ARG A 108 -10.86 -5.59 -0.95
CA ARG A 108 -11.18 -4.35 -1.71
C ARG A 108 -12.66 -4.00 -1.51
N TYR A 109 -12.92 -2.74 -1.20
CA TYR A 109 -14.27 -2.19 -1.30
C TYR A 109 -14.61 -1.88 -2.75
N ASP A 110 -15.77 -2.33 -3.23
CA ASP A 110 -16.22 -2.06 -4.59
C ASP A 110 -16.82 -0.65 -4.67
N TYR A 111 -15.98 0.35 -4.89
CA TYR A 111 -16.41 1.74 -4.93
C TYR A 111 -17.23 2.11 -6.19
N ASP A 112 -17.22 1.27 -7.22
CA ASP A 112 -17.98 1.46 -8.46
C ASP A 112 -19.41 0.91 -8.37
N LYS A 113 -19.70 0.08 -7.36
CA LYS A 113 -21.05 -0.34 -7.01
C LYS A 113 -21.78 0.75 -6.21
N GLY A 114 -23.08 0.92 -6.46
CA GLY A 114 -23.95 1.80 -5.69
C GLY A 114 -24.02 1.42 -4.21
N LYS A 115 -24.67 2.23 -3.38
CA LYS A 115 -24.68 2.06 -1.91
C LYS A 115 -25.50 0.85 -1.43
N ASP A 116 -26.48 0.43 -2.23
CA ASP A 116 -27.42 -0.63 -1.85
C ASP A 116 -26.71 -2.00 -1.78
N GLY A 117 -26.71 -2.59 -0.59
CA GLY A 117 -26.01 -3.85 -0.32
C GLY A 117 -24.49 -3.77 -0.47
N ASN A 118 -23.90 -2.57 -0.43
CA ASN A 118 -22.46 -2.34 -0.54
C ASN A 118 -21.91 -1.63 0.70
N ASN A 119 -21.91 -2.37 1.81
CA ASN A 119 -21.51 -1.82 3.11
C ASN A 119 -19.99 -1.55 3.15
N PRO A 120 -19.55 -0.29 3.35
CA PRO A 120 -18.13 0.04 3.42
C PRO A 120 -17.44 -0.46 4.71
N GLY A 121 -18.19 -0.94 5.70
CA GLY A 121 -17.67 -1.23 7.02
C GLY A 121 -17.06 0.01 7.70
N PRO A 122 -16.41 -0.15 8.86
CA PRO A 122 -15.91 0.99 9.65
C PRO A 122 -14.45 1.36 9.33
N MET A 123 -13.67 0.47 8.71
CA MET A 123 -12.25 0.69 8.44
C MET A 123 -12.00 1.54 7.17
N ARG A 124 -11.05 2.45 7.24
CA ARG A 124 -10.66 3.36 6.15
C ARG A 124 -9.15 3.38 6.01
N VAL A 125 -8.67 3.44 4.77
CA VAL A 125 -7.33 3.93 4.48
C VAL A 125 -7.42 5.43 4.20
N TYR A 126 -6.48 6.18 4.78
CA TYR A 126 -6.32 7.62 4.60
C TYR A 126 -5.06 7.89 3.78
N TYR A 127 -5.18 8.71 2.76
CA TYR A 127 -4.09 9.03 1.83
C TYR A 127 -4.22 10.46 1.32
N ALA A 128 -3.09 11.10 1.00
CA ALA A 128 -3.08 12.45 0.46
C ALA A 128 -3.44 12.46 -1.03
N ALA A 129 -3.82 13.62 -1.55
CA ALA A 129 -4.19 13.78 -2.97
C ALA A 129 -3.08 13.40 -3.96
N ASP A 130 -1.81 13.44 -3.54
CA ASP A 130 -0.64 12.96 -4.30
C ASP A 130 -0.40 11.45 -4.15
N LEU A 131 -1.37 10.71 -3.59
CA LEU A 131 -1.33 9.27 -3.35
C LEU A 131 -0.27 8.84 -2.32
N THR A 132 0.12 9.74 -1.41
CA THR A 132 0.92 9.39 -0.23
C THR A 132 0.04 8.67 0.81
N PHE A 133 0.44 7.50 1.28
CA PHE A 133 -0.22 6.81 2.39
C PHE A 133 -0.09 7.60 3.70
N CYS A 134 -1.18 7.79 4.43
CA CYS A 134 -1.20 8.56 5.68
C CYS A 134 -1.44 7.70 6.93
N ALA A 135 -2.46 6.84 6.90
CA ALA A 135 -2.84 5.96 8.01
C ALA A 135 -3.90 4.95 7.59
N ILE A 136 -4.13 3.93 8.43
CA ILE A 136 -5.36 3.14 8.46
C ILE A 136 -6.06 3.41 9.79
N GLY A 137 -7.38 3.61 9.73
CA GLY A 137 -8.20 3.88 10.90
C GLY A 137 -9.54 3.19 10.83
N SER A 138 -10.29 3.28 11.92
CA SER A 138 -11.65 2.76 12.01
C SER A 138 -12.57 3.77 12.66
N LYS A 139 -13.84 3.79 12.24
CA LYS A 139 -14.91 4.52 12.91
C LYS A 139 -15.19 3.86 14.26
N SER A 140 -15.40 4.67 15.31
CA SER A 140 -15.54 4.15 16.68
C SER A 140 -16.88 3.47 16.96
N LYS A 141 -17.92 3.71 16.15
CA LYS A 141 -19.27 3.12 16.31
C LYS A 141 -19.58 2.03 15.29
N ASP A 142 -20.48 1.13 15.68
CA ASP A 142 -20.88 -0.07 14.91
C ASP A 142 -21.71 0.22 13.65
N ASP A 143 -22.34 1.40 13.59
CA ASP A 143 -23.12 1.88 12.45
C ASP A 143 -22.26 2.61 11.39
N ASN A 144 -20.93 2.43 11.45
CA ASN A 144 -19.93 3.15 10.65
C ASN A 144 -19.92 4.68 10.86
N SER A 145 -20.43 5.15 12.01
CA SER A 145 -20.41 6.56 12.40
C SER A 145 -19.40 6.85 13.53
N GLY A 146 -19.36 8.11 13.98
CA GLY A 146 -18.45 8.54 15.04
C GLY A 146 -17.07 8.99 14.53
N PRO A 147 -16.24 9.56 15.43
CA PRO A 147 -14.88 9.96 15.10
C PRO A 147 -14.05 8.71 14.73
N PRO A 148 -13.18 8.80 13.71
CA PRO A 148 -12.23 7.75 13.44
C PRO A 148 -11.06 7.79 14.43
N HIS A 149 -10.45 6.62 14.67
CA HIS A 149 -9.21 6.47 15.40
C HIS A 149 -8.20 5.62 14.62
N ASN A 150 -6.92 5.77 14.94
CA ASN A 150 -5.85 5.00 14.30
C ASN A 150 -5.91 3.52 14.65
N CYS A 151 -5.78 2.67 13.63
CA CYS A 151 -5.43 1.28 13.84
C CYS A 151 -3.94 1.15 14.21
N LYS A 152 -3.56 0.03 14.83
CA LYS A 152 -2.20 -0.22 15.33
C LYS A 152 -1.53 -1.28 14.46
N VAL A 153 -0.25 -1.11 14.19
CA VAL A 153 0.60 -2.17 13.63
C VAL A 153 0.91 -3.19 14.73
#